data_AF-A0A418UWT2-F1
#
_entry.id   AF-A0A418UWT2-F1
#
_cell.length_a   1.000
_cell.length_b   1.000
_cell.length_c   1.000
_cell.angle_alpha   90.00
_cell.angle_beta   90.00
_cell.angle_gamma   90.00
#
_symmetry.space_group_name_H-M   'P 1'
#
loop_
_entity.id
_entity.type
_entity.pdbx_description
1 polymer ?
#
loop_
_entity_poly.entity_id
_entity_poly.type
_entity_poly.pdbx_seq_one_letter_code
_entity_poly.pdbx_strand_id
1 'polypeptide(L)' 'MTALPSSPPQPRRLICAGCGAEFGCTMDARCWCAAEPVTLPMPSDAADCLCPDCLRQLAKAHRPPADGD' A
#
# COMPACT_ATOMS: atom_id res chain seq x y z
N MET A 1 -16.98 -30.36 8.25
CA MET A 1 -16.39 -29.15 8.86
C MET A 1 -16.64 -28.01 7.89
N THR A 2 -17.80 -27.37 7.94
CA THR A 2 -18.18 -26.35 6.95
C THR A 2 -17.68 -25.00 7.45
N ALA A 3 -16.67 -24.43 6.80
CA ALA A 3 -16.21 -23.07 7.08
C ALA A 3 -17.32 -22.09 6.70
N LEU A 4 -17.78 -21.29 7.66
CA LEU A 4 -18.72 -20.20 7.45
C LEU A 4 -18.12 -19.21 6.44
N PRO A 5 -18.93 -18.57 5.57
CA PRO A 5 -18.43 -17.56 4.65
C PRO A 5 -17.86 -16.40 5.46
N SER A 6 -16.53 -16.29 5.50
CA SER A 6 -15.84 -15.16 6.09
C SER A 6 -16.33 -13.90 5.38
N SER A 7 -16.88 -12.97 6.16
CA SER A 7 -17.31 -11.64 5.72
C SER A 7 -16.27 -11.07 4.75
N PRO A 8 -16.68 -10.39 3.65
CA PRO A 8 -15.73 -9.82 2.71
C PRO A 8 -14.71 -8.99 3.49
N PRO A 9 -13.42 -9.04 3.12
CA PRO A 9 -12.39 -8.34 3.86
C PRO A 9 -12.78 -6.87 3.96
N GLN A 10 -13.14 -6.46 5.17
CA GLN A 10 -13.52 -5.08 5.40
C GLN A 10 -12.25 -4.25 5.39
N PRO A 11 -12.24 -3.07 4.73
CA PRO A 11 -11.11 -2.18 4.80
C PRO A 11 -10.85 -1.84 6.26
N ARG A 12 -9.68 -2.23 6.78
CA ARG A 12 -9.23 -1.79 8.10
C ARG A 12 -8.90 -0.31 8.01
N ARG A 13 -9.40 0.49 8.96
CA ARG A 13 -8.91 1.86 9.14
C ARG A 13 -7.50 1.80 9.70
N LEU A 14 -6.56 2.34 8.97
CA LEU A 14 -5.17 2.51 9.37
C LEU A 14 -4.83 3.99 9.37
N ILE A 15 -3.80 4.35 10.12
CA ILE A 15 -3.24 5.70 10.15
C ILE A 15 -1.95 5.67 9.34
N CYS A 16 -1.83 6.60 8.38
CA CYS A 16 -0.65 6.68 7.51
C CYS A 16 0.58 7.05 8.33
N ALA A 17 1.64 6.25 8.26
CA ALA A 17 2.90 6.57 8.95
C ALA A 17 3.62 7.81 8.37
N GLY A 18 3.33 8.18 7.11
CA GLY A 18 3.92 9.36 6.47
C GLY A 18 3.23 10.68 6.79
N CYS A 19 1.90 10.69 6.93
CA CYS A 19 1.12 11.93 7.10
C CYS A 19 0.09 11.92 8.24
N GLY A 20 -0.15 10.78 8.88
CA GLY A 20 -1.15 10.64 9.95
C GLY A 20 -2.60 10.58 9.48
N ALA A 21 -2.87 10.56 8.18
CA ALA A 21 -4.24 10.48 7.66
C ALA A 21 -4.85 9.09 7.89
N GLU A 22 -6.15 9.06 8.21
CA GLU A 22 -6.90 7.81 8.29
C GLU A 22 -7.30 7.32 6.89
N PHE A 23 -7.01 6.05 6.60
CA PHE A 23 -7.31 5.44 5.30
C PHE A 23 -7.72 3.97 5.44
N GLY A 24 -8.38 3.43 4.42
CA GLY A 24 -8.79 2.03 4.37
C GLY A 24 -7.72 1.13 3.75
N CYS A 25 -7.40 0.01 4.39
CA CYS A 25 -6.57 -1.06 3.88
C CYS A 25 -7.29 -2.41 3.98
N THR A 26 -7.69 -2.97 2.85
CA THR A 26 -8.07 -4.38 2.72
C THR A 26 -6.78 -5.15 2.50
N MET A 27 -6.27 -5.85 3.52
CA MET A 27 -4.97 -6.53 3.56
C MET A 27 -4.90 -7.78 2.66
N ASP A 28 -5.41 -7.63 1.45
CA ASP A 28 -5.63 -8.63 0.41
C ASP A 28 -5.38 -7.97 -0.95
N ALA A 29 -5.53 -8.71 -2.04
CA ALA A 29 -5.28 -8.21 -3.39
C ALA A 29 -6.16 -7.02 -3.79
N ARG A 30 -7.20 -6.69 -3.01
CA ARG A 30 -8.04 -5.50 -3.22
C ARG A 30 -7.51 -4.26 -2.52
N CYS A 31 -6.41 -4.35 -1.75
CA CYS A 31 -5.70 -3.17 -1.27
C CYS A 31 -5.41 -2.28 -2.47
N TRP A 32 -5.75 -1.00 -2.39
CA TRP A 32 -5.37 -0.04 -3.43
C TRP A 32 -3.86 -0.07 -3.68
N CYS A 33 -3.06 -0.38 -2.64
CA CYS A 33 -1.62 -0.54 -2.73
C CYS A 33 -1.17 -1.69 -3.65
N ALA A 34 -1.99 -2.75 -3.79
CA ALA A 34 -1.73 -3.85 -4.71
C ALA A 34 -2.14 -3.52 -6.15
N ALA A 35 -3.06 -2.56 -6.35
CA ALA A 35 -3.45 -2.05 -7.66
C ALA A 35 -2.47 -1.01 -8.23
N GLU A 36 -1.50 -0.58 -7.42
CA GLU A 36 -0.49 0.39 -7.84
C GLU A 36 0.54 -0.25 -8.76
N PRO A 37 0.75 0.29 -9.98
CA PRO A 37 1.72 -0.25 -10.94
C PRO A 37 3.18 0.05 -10.55
N VAL A 38 3.41 0.69 -9.40
CA VAL A 38 4.73 1.08 -8.95
C VAL A 38 5.35 -0.09 -8.21
N THR A 39 6.32 -0.75 -8.84
CA THR A 39 7.26 -1.63 -8.16
C THR A 39 8.22 -0.79 -7.34
N LEU A 40 7.82 -0.47 -6.11
CA LEU A 40 8.74 0.10 -5.13
C LEU A 40 9.80 -0.96 -4.79
N PRO A 41 11.09 -0.59 -4.72
CA PRO A 41 12.09 -1.48 -4.13
C PRO A 41 11.65 -1.78 -2.69
N MET A 42 11.79 -3.05 -2.27
CA MET A 42 11.44 -3.47 -0.91
C MET A 42 12.12 -2.54 0.09
N PRO A 43 11.38 -1.72 0.87
CA PRO A 43 11.99 -0.83 1.82
C PRO A 43 12.69 -1.67 2.90
N SER A 44 13.97 -1.38 3.13
CA SER A 44 14.82 -2.12 4.09
C SER A 44 14.34 -1.95 5.53
N ASP A 45 13.75 -0.79 5.82
CA ASP A 45 12.99 -0.54 7.03
C ASP A 45 11.54 -0.93 6.74
N ALA A 46 10.97 -1.77 7.59
CA ALA A 46 9.58 -2.18 7.53
C ALA A 46 8.66 -0.95 7.61
N ALA A 47 8.44 -0.30 6.47
CA ALA A 47 7.62 0.90 6.40
C ALA A 47 6.17 0.48 6.67
N ASP A 48 5.60 1.03 7.73
CA ASP A 48 4.19 0.93 8.03
C ASP A 48 3.32 1.37 6.84
N CYS A 49 2.05 0.97 6.85
CA CYS A 49 1.14 1.24 5.74
C CYS A 49 1.02 2.76 5.48
N LEU A 50 1.32 3.19 4.25
CA LEU A 50 1.13 4.57 3.78
C LEU A 50 -0.23 4.71 3.09
N CYS A 51 -0.81 5.90 3.05
CA CYS A 51 -2.02 6.19 2.27
C CYS A 51 -1.72 6.33 0.75
N PRO A 52 -2.73 6.35 -0.13
CA PRO A 52 -2.54 6.46 -1.58
C PRO A 52 -1.67 7.65 -2.00
N ASP A 53 -1.93 8.84 -1.45
CA ASP A 53 -1.16 10.04 -1.75
C ASP A 53 0.31 9.91 -1.35
N CYS A 54 0.59 9.46 -0.12
CA CYS A 54 1.95 9.28 0.36
C CYS A 54 2.69 8.22 -0.47
N LEU A 55 2.04 7.10 -0.81
CA LEU A 55 2.66 6.07 -1.63
C LEU A 55 2.95 6.56 -3.05
N ARG A 56 2.03 7.31 -3.67
CA ARG A 56 2.24 7.94 -5.00
C ARG A 56 3.37 8.96 -4.96
N GLN A 57 3.53 9.70 -3.87
CA GLN A 57 4.61 10.65 -3.71
C GLN A 57 5.96 9.94 -3.51
N LEU A 58 5.98 8.88 -2.71
CA LEU A 58 7.13 8.00 -2.55
C LEU A 58 7.55 7.36 -3.89
N ALA A 59 6.58 6.88 -4.66
CA ALA A 59 6.79 6.37 -6.02
C ALA A 59 7.42 7.40 -6.97
N LYS A 60 6.97 8.66 -6.92
CA LYS A 60 7.57 9.76 -7.71
C LYS A 60 9.00 10.04 -7.28
N ALA A 61 9.28 9.99 -5.98
CA ALA A 61 10.63 10.18 -5.44
C ALA A 61 11.56 9.00 -5.77
N HIS A 62 11.03 7.79 -5.82
CA HIS A 62 11.78 6.57 -6.11
C HIS A 62 11.95 6.25 -7.57
N ARG A 63 11.29 6.94 -8.52
CA ARG A 63 11.59 6.78 -9.94
C ARG A 63 13.09 7.07 -10.10
N PRO A 64 13.95 6.06 -10.34
CA PRO A 64 15.33 6.36 -10.68
C PRO A 64 15.30 7.18 -11.98
N PRO A 65 16.25 8.11 -12.20
CA PRO A 65 16.43 8.66 -13.53
C PRO A 65 16.49 7.48 -14.50
N ALA A 66 15.74 7.58 -15.59
CA ALA A 66 15.70 6.54 -16.61
C ALA A 66 17.08 6.46 -17.29
N ASP A 67 18.01 5.76 -16.65
CA ASP A 67 19.23 5.22 -17.22
C ASP A 67 18.80 3.82 -17.73
N GLY A 68 18.67 3.53 -19.02
CA GLY A 68 19.37 4.14 -20.15
C GLY A 68 20.71 3.44 -20.40
N ASP A 69 20.70 2.11 -20.57
CA ASP A 69 21.66 1.38 -21.43
C ASP A 69 20.96 0.17 -22.07
#